data_AF-A0AAD5VJ34-F1
#
_entry.id   AF-A0AAD5VJ34-F1
#
_cell.length_a   1.000
_cell.length_b   1.000
_cell.length_c   1.000
_cell.angle_alpha   90.00
_cell.angle_beta   90.00
_cell.angle_gamma   90.00
#
_symmetry.space_group_name_H-M   'P 1'
#
loop_
_entity.id
_entity.type
_entity.pdbx_description
1 polymer ?
#
loop_
_entity_poly.entity_id
_entity_poly.type
_entity_poly.pdbx_seq_one_letter_code
_entity_poly.pdbx_strand_id
1 'polypeptide(L)'
;MAHSPSPLCSTSSISSVKEENIALKRKINCLEKQIEELSTEQKHVSSPIKLLGQAICRLASCYETASVLTKEADRRALADAEEVPEDTPVTAVTKEEVDIARVQDRRFSAYCKLIEIAPCIAELLKTPDAEDILAHYLEKLESGVNSSRTDDNSCMKWEVAEWINDAFHPRDRLSLKSHANQGLQHDVCGRLLTPIEVDWDDLDIHEAV
;
A
#
# COMPACT_ATOMS: atom_id res chain seq x y z
N MET A 1 -87.50 15.97 -14.12
CA MET A 1 -87.03 14.76 -14.82
C MET A 1 -85.67 15.04 -15.39
N ALA A 2 -84.75 14.10 -15.18
CA ALA A 2 -83.32 14.20 -15.39
C ALA A 2 -82.91 14.43 -16.85
N HIS A 3 -81.78 15.12 -17.06
CA HIS A 3 -80.63 14.61 -17.82
C HIS A 3 -79.40 15.45 -17.41
N SER A 4 -78.58 14.90 -16.52
CA SER A 4 -77.25 15.43 -16.21
C SER A 4 -76.27 15.07 -17.33
N PRO A 5 -75.32 15.96 -17.67
CA PRO A 5 -74.39 15.76 -18.76
C PRO A 5 -73.20 14.90 -18.31
N SER A 6 -72.80 13.95 -19.15
CA SER A 6 -71.52 13.25 -19.02
C SER A 6 -70.39 14.15 -19.56
N PRO A 7 -69.29 14.38 -18.82
CA PRO A 7 -68.14 15.09 -19.34
C PRO A 7 -67.25 14.10 -20.13
N LEU A 8 -67.33 14.17 -21.45
CA LEU A 8 -66.33 13.62 -22.36
C LEU A 8 -65.38 14.75 -22.76
N CYS A 9 -64.17 14.78 -22.19
CA CYS A 9 -62.93 15.30 -22.81
C CYS A 9 -61.88 15.50 -21.69
N SER A 10 -60.86 14.63 -21.59
CA SER A 10 -59.59 14.89 -20.85
C SER A 10 -58.59 13.72 -20.89
N THR A 11 -58.94 12.54 -21.41
CA THR A 11 -58.08 11.34 -21.29
C THR A 11 -56.83 11.36 -22.18
N SER A 12 -56.85 12.06 -23.31
CA SER A 12 -55.73 12.15 -24.27
C SER A 12 -54.55 12.97 -23.72
N SER A 13 -54.81 14.07 -23.02
CA SER A 13 -53.76 14.88 -22.40
C SER A 13 -53.09 14.17 -21.23
N ILE A 14 -53.83 13.30 -20.52
CA ILE A 14 -53.30 12.57 -19.35
C ILE A 14 -52.37 11.42 -19.78
N SER A 15 -52.62 10.75 -20.91
CA SER A 15 -51.72 9.69 -21.41
C SER A 15 -50.39 10.25 -21.92
N SER A 16 -50.42 11.36 -22.65
CA SER A 16 -49.22 12.06 -23.12
C SER A 16 -48.34 12.56 -21.96
N VAL A 17 -48.94 13.16 -20.92
CA VAL A 17 -48.21 13.58 -19.71
C VAL A 17 -47.62 12.40 -18.94
N LYS A 18 -48.28 11.23 -18.96
CA LYS A 18 -47.76 10.00 -18.33
C LYS A 18 -46.56 9.44 -19.08
N GLU A 19 -46.58 9.47 -20.41
CA GLU A 19 -45.48 9.03 -21.26
C GLU A 19 -44.25 9.94 -21.10
N GLU A 20 -44.44 11.26 -21.06
CA GLU A 20 -43.39 12.22 -20.75
C GLU A 20 -42.79 12.00 -19.36
N ASN A 21 -43.62 11.72 -18.35
CA ASN A 21 -43.15 11.39 -17.00
C ASN A 21 -42.30 10.11 -16.96
N ILE A 22 -42.66 9.09 -17.75
CA ILE A 22 -41.89 7.84 -17.84
C ILE A 22 -40.54 8.12 -18.51
N ALA A 23 -40.50 8.93 -19.57
CA ALA A 23 -39.27 9.32 -20.24
C ALA A 23 -38.34 10.13 -19.32
N LEU A 24 -38.90 11.07 -18.56
CA LEU A 24 -38.15 11.87 -17.58
C LEU A 24 -37.56 11.02 -16.46
N LYS A 25 -38.33 10.06 -15.91
CA LYS A 25 -37.83 9.14 -14.88
C LYS A 25 -36.66 8.28 -15.38
N ARG A 26 -36.72 7.80 -16.63
CA ARG A 26 -35.59 7.06 -17.23
C ARG A 26 -34.35 7.94 -17.38
N LYS A 27 -34.53 9.21 -17.75
CA LYS A 27 -33.43 10.17 -17.86
C LYS A 27 -32.81 10.49 -16.49
N ILE A 28 -33.62 10.64 -15.45
CA ILE A 28 -33.16 10.85 -14.07
C ILE A 28 -32.31 9.66 -13.62
N ASN A 29 -32.80 8.42 -13.73
CA ASN A 29 -32.03 7.23 -13.33
C ASN A 29 -30.72 7.10 -14.11
N CYS A 30 -30.71 7.45 -15.41
CA CYS A 30 -29.49 7.43 -16.22
C CYS A 30 -28.47 8.47 -15.75
N LEU A 31 -28.91 9.69 -15.44
CA LEU A 31 -28.06 10.75 -14.92
C LEU A 31 -27.56 10.45 -13.50
N GLU A 32 -28.40 9.87 -12.64
CA GLU A 32 -28.00 9.40 -11.30
C GLU A 32 -26.92 8.33 -11.39
N LYS A 33 -27.06 7.37 -12.31
CA LYS A 33 -26.04 6.35 -12.56
C LYS A 33 -24.74 6.95 -13.10
N GLN A 34 -24.82 7.94 -14.00
CA GLN A 34 -23.63 8.66 -14.47
C GLN A 34 -22.96 9.47 -13.36
N ILE A 35 -23.73 10.06 -12.44
CA ILE A 35 -23.19 10.76 -11.26
C ILE A 35 -22.52 9.75 -10.32
N GLU A 36 -23.08 8.56 -10.15
CA GLU A 36 -22.49 7.48 -9.35
C GLU A 36 -21.19 6.96 -10.00
N GLU A 37 -21.19 6.71 -11.31
CA GLU A 37 -20.00 6.31 -12.08
C GLU A 37 -18.90 7.38 -12.02
N LEU A 38 -19.24 8.67 -12.25
CA LEU A 38 -18.29 9.78 -12.15
C LEU A 38 -17.82 10.05 -10.71
N SER A 39 -18.65 9.76 -9.71
CA SER A 39 -18.27 9.80 -8.30
C SER A 39 -17.26 8.70 -7.96
N THR A 40 -17.42 7.50 -8.53
CA THR A 40 -16.45 6.41 -8.39
C THR A 40 -15.15 6.63 -9.17
N GLU A 41 -15.16 7.50 -10.19
CA GLU A 41 -13.96 7.94 -10.93
C GLU A 41 -13.16 9.05 -10.23
N GLN A 42 -13.48 9.41 -8.97
CA GLN A 42 -12.54 10.19 -8.17
C GLN A 42 -11.22 9.43 -8.09
N LYS A 43 -10.21 9.92 -8.83
CA LYS A 43 -8.80 9.54 -8.66
C LYS A 43 -8.54 9.48 -7.17
N HIS A 44 -8.29 8.27 -6.64
CA HIS A 44 -8.04 8.06 -5.22
C HIS A 44 -6.78 8.83 -4.85
N VAL A 45 -6.93 10.12 -4.49
CA VAL A 45 -5.83 10.95 -4.01
C VAL A 45 -5.34 10.26 -2.74
N SER A 46 -4.13 9.71 -2.81
CA SER A 46 -3.49 9.05 -1.69
C SER A 46 -3.52 10.00 -0.49
N SER A 47 -3.94 9.51 0.69
CA SER A 47 -4.01 10.40 1.85
C SER A 47 -2.62 10.98 2.14
N PRO A 48 -2.51 12.21 2.68
CA PRO A 48 -1.22 12.81 3.00
C PRO A 48 -0.34 11.90 3.86
N ILE A 49 -0.95 11.13 4.77
CA ILE A 49 -0.25 10.16 5.65
C ILE A 49 0.31 8.99 4.83
N LYS A 50 -0.45 8.51 3.85
CA LYS A 50 0.01 7.43 2.96
C LYS A 50 1.16 7.90 2.06
N LEU A 51 1.12 9.14 1.57
CA LEU A 51 2.24 9.75 0.83
C LEU A 51 3.48 9.91 1.72
N LEU A 52 3.31 10.33 2.97
CA LEU A 52 4.39 10.39 3.95
C LEU A 52 5.01 9.00 4.18
N GLY A 53 4.19 7.96 4.30
CA GLY A 53 4.64 6.57 4.40
C GLY A 53 5.46 6.12 3.20
N GLN A 54 5.07 6.50 1.98
CA GLN A 54 5.87 6.22 0.77
C GLN A 54 7.24 6.90 0.82
N ALA A 55 7.30 8.15 1.28
CA ALA A 55 8.55 8.90 1.40
C ALA A 55 9.48 8.32 2.47
N ILE A 56 8.94 7.83 3.59
CA ILE A 56 9.74 7.25 4.69
C ILE A 56 10.60 6.08 4.21
N CYS A 57 10.07 5.18 3.36
CA CYS A 57 10.86 4.09 2.78
C CYS A 57 12.14 4.57 2.07
N ARG A 58 12.08 5.75 1.44
CA ARG A 58 13.19 6.32 0.65
C ARG A 58 14.20 7.08 1.53
N LEU A 59 13.78 7.52 2.71
CA LEU A 59 14.54 8.42 3.59
C LEU A 59 15.12 7.73 4.82
N ALA A 60 14.41 6.74 5.35
CA ALA A 60 14.83 5.95 6.49
C ALA A 60 14.76 4.48 6.05
N SER A 61 15.90 3.81 5.99
CA SER A 61 15.94 2.37 5.73
C SER A 61 15.16 1.62 6.82
N CYS A 62 13.88 1.31 6.57
CA CYS A 62 12.92 0.80 7.55
C CYS A 62 12.61 -0.68 7.36
N TYR A 63 13.52 -1.56 7.82
CA TYR A 63 13.20 -2.99 7.98
C TYR A 63 12.16 -3.24 9.08
N GLU A 64 11.96 -2.27 9.97
CA GLU A 64 11.01 -2.33 11.09
C GLU A 64 9.77 -1.46 10.81
N THR A 65 8.61 -1.88 11.32
CA THR A 65 7.36 -1.14 11.12
C THR A 65 7.25 0.06 12.07
N ALA A 66 6.49 1.09 11.68
CA ALA A 66 6.31 2.27 12.52
C ALA A 66 5.75 1.91 13.91
N SER A 67 4.84 0.93 13.99
CA SER A 67 4.34 0.41 15.26
C SER A 67 5.42 -0.24 16.14
N VAL A 68 6.38 -0.97 15.56
CA VAL A 68 7.50 -1.55 16.32
C VAL A 68 8.41 -0.45 16.88
N LEU A 69 8.62 0.62 16.11
CA LEU A 69 9.44 1.75 16.52
C LEU A 69 8.81 2.54 17.67
N THR A 70 7.50 2.80 17.63
CA THR A 70 6.81 3.49 18.74
C THR A 70 6.82 2.66 20.01
N LYS A 71 6.63 1.33 19.92
CA LYS A 71 6.71 0.43 21.09
C LYS A 71 8.09 0.42 21.75
N GLU A 72 9.17 0.54 20.98
CA GLU A 72 10.52 0.68 21.54
C GLU A 72 10.70 2.01 22.29
N ALA A 73 10.08 3.09 21.80
CA ALA A 73 10.07 4.37 22.51
C ALA A 73 9.32 4.26 23.86
N ASP A 74 8.14 3.63 23.86
CA ASP A 74 7.36 3.38 25.08
C ASP A 74 8.14 2.51 26.08
N ARG A 75 8.80 1.45 25.60
CA ARG A 75 9.65 0.59 26.44
C ARG A 75 10.75 1.37 27.15
N ARG A 76 11.41 2.31 26.47
CA ARG A 76 12.44 3.16 27.09
C ARG A 76 11.84 4.14 28.09
N ALA A 77 10.70 4.75 27.77
CA ALA A 77 10.01 5.65 28.69
C ALA A 77 9.61 4.94 30.00
N LEU A 78 9.18 3.67 29.91
CA LEU A 78 8.90 2.83 31.09
C LEU A 78 10.17 2.47 31.86
N ALA A 79 11.25 2.09 31.17
CA ALA A 79 12.53 1.76 31.81
C ALA A 79 13.15 2.97 32.55
N ASP A 80 13.02 4.17 31.98
CA ASP A 80 13.48 5.42 32.63
C ASP A 80 12.63 5.80 33.86
N ALA A 81 11.38 5.31 33.93
CA ALA A 81 10.48 5.53 35.06
C ALA A 81 10.67 4.49 36.19
N GLU A 82 11.29 3.34 35.90
CA GLU A 82 11.62 2.33 36.90
C GLU A 82 12.92 2.72 37.64
N GLU A 83 12.81 3.08 38.92
CA GLU A 83 13.97 3.24 39.79
C GLU A 83 14.61 1.86 40.05
N VAL A 84 15.79 1.62 39.50
CA VAL A 84 16.54 0.39 39.74
C VAL A 84 17.18 0.43 41.13
N PRO A 85 16.92 -0.55 42.01
CA PRO A 85 17.58 -0.63 43.31
C PRO A 85 19.12 -0.72 43.16
N GLU A 86 19.85 0.09 43.94
CA GLU A 86 21.32 0.20 43.85
C GLU A 86 22.07 -1.12 44.06
N ASP A 87 21.46 -2.11 44.73
CA ASP A 87 22.10 -3.38 45.11
C ASP A 87 21.90 -4.53 44.10
N THR A 88 21.62 -4.22 42.84
CA THR A 88 21.46 -5.27 41.82
C THR A 88 22.85 -5.85 41.46
N PRO A 89 23.13 -7.14 41.74
CA PRO A 89 24.45 -7.71 41.50
C PRO A 89 24.78 -7.72 40.00
N VAL A 90 25.95 -7.18 39.65
CA VAL A 90 26.45 -7.15 38.27
C VAL A 90 26.77 -8.57 37.81
N THR A 91 25.86 -9.19 37.05
CA THR A 91 26.12 -10.45 36.35
C THR A 91 26.83 -10.20 35.02
N ALA A 92 27.64 -11.16 34.58
CA ALA A 92 28.29 -11.10 33.28
C ALA A 92 27.24 -11.11 32.16
N VAL A 93 27.24 -10.07 31.32
CA VAL A 93 26.31 -9.93 30.20
C VAL A 93 26.60 -10.99 29.14
N THR A 94 25.59 -11.75 28.78
CA THR A 94 25.64 -12.78 27.74
C THR A 94 25.69 -12.15 26.34
N LYS A 95 26.18 -12.89 25.36
CA LYS A 95 26.18 -12.45 23.95
C LYS A 95 24.76 -12.13 23.46
N GLU A 96 23.78 -12.92 23.89
CA GLU A 96 22.38 -12.75 23.50
C GLU A 96 21.81 -11.42 24.02
N GLU A 97 22.09 -11.05 25.28
CA GLU A 97 21.71 -9.76 25.85
C GLU A 97 22.36 -8.58 25.10
N VAL A 98 23.63 -8.72 24.68
CA VAL A 98 24.31 -7.70 23.86
C VAL A 98 23.63 -7.54 22.50
N ASP A 99 23.26 -8.63 21.84
CA ASP A 99 22.61 -8.58 20.54
C ASP A 99 21.18 -8.02 20.63
N ILE A 100 20.45 -8.32 21.72
CA ILE A 100 19.15 -7.69 22.02
C ILE A 100 19.31 -6.18 22.20
N ALA A 101 20.28 -5.73 23.00
CA ALA A 101 20.53 -4.31 23.23
C ALA A 101 20.84 -3.56 21.92
N ARG A 102 21.67 -4.16 21.05
CA ARG A 102 21.98 -3.60 19.72
C ARG A 102 20.74 -3.44 18.84
N VAL A 103 19.83 -4.41 18.87
CA VAL A 103 18.55 -4.32 18.13
C VAL A 103 17.70 -3.18 18.68
N GLN A 104 17.59 -3.06 20.01
CA GLN A 104 16.85 -1.99 20.67
C GLN A 104 17.42 -0.60 20.34
N ASP A 105 18.75 -0.43 20.35
CA ASP A 105 19.42 0.83 19.99
C ASP A 105 19.18 1.24 18.54
N ARG A 106 19.26 0.28 17.63
CA ARG A 106 18.94 0.51 16.22
C ARG A 106 17.48 0.90 16.03
N ARG A 107 16.54 0.24 16.73
CA ARG A 107 15.11 0.57 16.69
C ARG A 107 14.86 1.97 17.22
N PHE A 108 15.45 2.33 18.35
CA PHE A 108 15.30 3.67 18.90
C PHE A 108 15.90 4.75 17.98
N SER A 109 17.06 4.48 17.38
CA SER A 109 17.65 5.38 16.38
C SER A 109 16.72 5.58 15.17
N ALA A 110 16.07 4.50 14.70
CA ALA A 110 15.08 4.57 13.64
C ALA A 110 13.81 5.32 14.07
N TYR A 111 13.35 5.14 15.32
CA TYR A 111 12.26 5.93 15.90
C TYR A 111 12.60 7.43 15.91
N CYS A 112 13.81 7.82 16.34
CA CYS A 112 14.25 9.21 16.31
C CYS A 112 14.18 9.81 14.90
N LYS A 113 14.56 9.04 13.87
CA LYS A 113 14.44 9.45 12.46
C LYS A 113 12.98 9.51 12.00
N LEU A 114 12.14 8.58 12.45
CA LEU A 114 10.71 8.58 12.15
C LEU A 114 10.04 9.86 12.66
N ILE A 115 10.29 10.28 13.90
CA ILE A 115 9.68 11.50 14.46
C ILE A 115 10.29 12.78 13.91
N GLU A 116 11.52 12.75 13.36
CA GLU A 116 12.09 13.86 12.59
C GLU A 116 11.29 14.11 11.29
N ILE A 117 10.85 13.02 10.64
CA ILE A 117 10.09 13.06 9.38
C ILE A 117 8.58 13.24 9.63
N ALA A 118 8.06 12.66 10.70
CA ALA A 118 6.64 12.66 11.08
C ALA A 118 6.45 13.12 12.55
N PRO A 119 6.67 14.41 12.86
CA PRO A 119 6.66 14.91 14.24
C PRO A 119 5.34 14.69 14.98
N CYS A 120 4.22 14.67 14.26
CA CYS A 120 2.89 14.43 14.85
C CYS A 120 2.78 13.08 15.57
N ILE A 121 3.61 12.09 15.23
CA ILE A 121 3.63 10.80 15.96
C ILE A 121 4.07 11.02 17.41
N ALA A 122 5.08 11.88 17.64
CA ALA A 122 5.55 12.19 18.98
C ALA A 122 4.53 12.99 19.79
N GLU A 123 3.70 13.81 19.13
CA GLU A 123 2.59 14.53 19.76
C GLU A 123 1.45 13.59 20.14
N LEU A 124 1.07 12.69 19.22
CA LEU A 124 0.02 11.69 19.45
C LEU A 124 0.38 10.75 20.60
N LEU A 125 1.64 10.31 20.69
CA LEU A 125 2.13 9.47 21.80
C LEU A 125 2.00 10.14 23.18
N LYS A 126 2.04 11.47 23.24
CA LYS A 126 1.92 12.25 24.49
C LYS A 126 0.48 12.66 24.79
N THR A 127 -0.43 12.46 23.84
CA THR A 127 -1.81 12.92 23.96
C THR A 127 -2.65 11.84 24.64
N PRO A 128 -3.28 12.12 25.79
CA PRO A 128 -4.19 11.18 26.43
C PRO A 128 -5.34 10.79 25.50
N ASP A 129 -5.78 9.54 25.55
CA ASP A 129 -6.92 9.00 24.80
C ASP A 129 -6.78 9.09 23.26
N ALA A 130 -5.53 9.16 22.76
CA ALA A 130 -5.23 9.25 21.33
C ALA A 130 -4.83 7.91 20.69
N GLU A 131 -5.00 6.78 21.39
CA GLU A 131 -4.52 5.45 20.97
C GLU A 131 -5.13 5.03 19.62
N ASP A 132 -6.44 5.24 19.44
CA ASP A 132 -7.13 4.90 18.19
C ASP A 132 -6.65 5.76 17.02
N ILE A 133 -6.40 7.06 17.28
CA ILE A 133 -5.91 8.00 16.28
C ILE A 133 -4.48 7.64 15.88
N LEU A 134 -3.62 7.33 16.86
CA LEU A 134 -2.26 6.88 16.64
C LEU A 134 -2.24 5.56 15.85
N ALA A 135 -3.04 4.57 16.25
CA ALA A 135 -3.15 3.29 15.56
C ALA A 135 -3.56 3.49 14.09
N HIS A 136 -4.58 4.30 13.84
CA HIS A 136 -5.01 4.63 12.48
C HIS A 136 -3.91 5.34 11.66
N TYR A 137 -3.19 6.28 12.29
CA TYR A 137 -2.10 6.99 11.64
C TYR A 137 -0.97 6.04 11.23
N LEU A 138 -0.55 5.17 12.15
CA LEU A 138 0.49 4.17 11.90
C LEU A 138 0.07 3.18 10.81
N GLU A 139 -1.18 2.72 10.80
CA GLU A 139 -1.71 1.85 9.75
C GLU A 139 -1.64 2.51 8.36
N LYS A 140 -2.02 3.78 8.25
CA LYS A 140 -1.93 4.54 6.99
C LYS A 140 -0.48 4.74 6.55
N LEU A 141 0.42 4.96 7.50
CA LEU A 141 1.84 5.09 7.24
C LEU A 141 2.42 3.78 6.67
N GLU A 142 2.10 2.66 7.31
CA GLU A 142 2.52 1.32 6.88
C GLU A 142 1.93 0.95 5.51
N SER A 143 0.67 1.33 5.25
CA SER A 143 0.07 1.20 3.92
C SER A 143 0.85 2.00 2.87
N GLY A 144 1.32 3.20 3.21
CA GLY A 144 2.20 4.02 2.38
C GLY A 144 3.51 3.32 2.08
N VAL A 145 4.22 2.89 3.11
CA VAL A 145 5.48 2.13 3.05
C VAL A 145 5.35 0.93 2.10
N ASN A 146 4.33 0.10 2.31
CA ASN A 146 4.09 -1.11 1.49
C ASN A 146 3.71 -0.77 0.05
N SER A 147 2.97 0.32 -0.16
CA SER A 147 2.65 0.78 -1.52
C SER A 147 3.88 1.27 -2.28
N SER A 148 4.83 1.96 -1.63
CA SER A 148 6.08 2.37 -2.31
C SER A 148 6.87 1.16 -2.76
N ARG A 149 7.04 0.14 -1.91
CA ARG A 149 7.74 -1.11 -2.28
C ARG A 149 7.08 -1.79 -3.47
N THR A 150 5.75 -1.79 -3.49
CA THR A 150 4.99 -2.40 -4.58
C THR A 150 5.14 -1.62 -5.88
N ASP A 151 5.13 -0.29 -5.80
CA ASP A 151 5.32 0.62 -6.94
C ASP A 151 6.75 0.51 -7.50
N ASP A 152 7.78 0.59 -6.63
CA ASP A 152 9.18 0.46 -7.01
C ASP A 152 9.44 -0.92 -7.68
N ASN A 153 8.90 -2.02 -7.11
CA ASN A 153 8.96 -3.34 -7.73
C ASN A 153 8.19 -3.43 -9.06
N SER A 154 7.10 -2.69 -9.22
CA SER A 154 6.30 -2.70 -10.45
C SER A 154 6.99 -1.93 -11.57
N CYS A 155 7.56 -0.78 -11.24
CA CYS A 155 8.35 0.05 -12.15
C CYS A 155 9.61 -0.70 -12.62
N MET A 156 10.36 -1.27 -11.68
CA MET A 156 11.60 -2.00 -11.99
C MET A 156 11.38 -3.20 -12.91
N LYS A 157 10.22 -3.87 -12.85
CA LYS A 157 9.92 -5.00 -13.75
C LYS A 157 9.97 -4.61 -15.22
N TRP A 158 9.45 -3.43 -15.57
CA TRP A 158 9.43 -2.98 -16.96
C TRP A 158 10.81 -2.55 -17.42
N GLU A 159 11.51 -1.79 -16.58
CA GLU A 159 12.88 -1.33 -16.85
C GLU A 159 13.85 -2.50 -17.03
N VAL A 160 13.74 -3.55 -16.21
CA VAL A 160 14.58 -4.76 -16.34
C VAL A 160 14.28 -5.51 -17.63
N ALA A 161 12.99 -5.65 -17.99
CA ALA A 161 12.62 -6.32 -19.24
C ALA A 161 13.08 -5.53 -20.48
N GLU A 162 12.99 -4.19 -20.43
CA GLU A 162 13.52 -3.31 -21.48
C GLU A 162 15.05 -3.40 -21.57
N TRP A 163 15.74 -3.33 -20.44
CA TRP A 163 17.19 -3.49 -20.37
C TRP A 163 17.66 -4.84 -20.95
N ILE A 164 17.00 -5.95 -20.60
CA ILE A 164 17.37 -7.27 -21.15
C ILE A 164 17.15 -7.30 -22.67
N ASN A 165 16.02 -6.77 -23.12
CA ASN A 165 15.66 -6.72 -24.52
C ASN A 165 16.67 -5.92 -25.36
N ASP A 166 17.25 -4.86 -24.79
CA ASP A 166 18.16 -3.95 -25.49
C ASP A 166 19.62 -4.36 -25.34
N ALA A 167 20.02 -4.96 -24.22
CA ALA A 167 21.40 -5.38 -24.00
C ALA A 167 21.70 -6.71 -24.71
N PHE A 168 20.79 -7.69 -24.62
CA PHE A 168 21.06 -9.06 -25.05
C PHE A 168 20.42 -9.44 -26.39
N HIS A 169 19.47 -8.62 -26.88
CA HIS A 169 18.75 -8.86 -28.13
C HIS A 169 18.22 -10.30 -28.24
N PRO A 170 17.45 -10.78 -27.24
CA PRO A 170 16.95 -12.14 -27.22
C PRO A 170 16.10 -12.44 -28.47
N ARG A 171 16.08 -13.71 -28.89
CA ARG A 171 15.26 -14.16 -30.02
C ARG A 171 13.79 -13.86 -29.76
N ASP A 172 13.32 -14.19 -28.55
CA ASP A 172 11.98 -13.83 -28.08
C ASP A 172 12.11 -12.64 -27.14
N ARG A 173 11.56 -11.48 -27.52
CA ARG A 173 11.61 -10.30 -26.64
C ARG A 173 10.67 -10.46 -25.45
N LEU A 174 11.13 -10.06 -24.28
CA LEU A 174 10.31 -9.98 -23.08
C LEU A 174 9.18 -8.97 -23.26
N SER A 175 7.98 -9.35 -22.87
CA SER A 175 6.85 -8.43 -22.83
C SER A 175 6.93 -7.53 -21.61
N LEU A 176 6.77 -6.21 -21.82
CA LEU A 176 6.65 -5.25 -20.72
C LEU A 176 5.28 -5.34 -20.01
N LYS A 177 4.30 -6.01 -20.61
CA LYS A 177 2.91 -6.03 -20.11
C LYS A 177 2.46 -7.39 -19.61
N SER A 178 3.19 -8.45 -19.93
CA SER A 178 2.82 -9.84 -19.62
C SER A 178 3.97 -10.56 -18.92
N HIS A 179 3.63 -11.39 -17.95
CA HIS A 179 4.57 -12.27 -17.24
C HIS A 179 4.82 -13.61 -17.95
N ALA A 180 4.19 -13.83 -19.11
CA ALA A 180 4.43 -15.04 -19.90
C ALA A 180 5.86 -15.04 -20.46
N ASN A 181 6.50 -16.21 -20.45
CA ASN A 181 7.85 -16.41 -20.99
C ASN A 181 8.89 -15.47 -20.34
N GLN A 182 8.86 -15.37 -19.00
CA GLN A 182 9.83 -14.63 -18.20
C GLN A 182 10.50 -15.57 -17.18
N GLY A 183 11.56 -15.08 -16.53
CA GLY A 183 12.28 -15.87 -15.53
C GLY A 183 12.99 -17.05 -16.16
N LEU A 184 12.96 -18.22 -15.52
CA LEU A 184 13.72 -19.38 -15.98
C LEU A 184 13.21 -19.97 -17.31
N GLN A 185 11.96 -19.69 -17.71
CA GLN A 185 11.41 -20.17 -18.97
C GLN A 185 11.99 -19.45 -20.21
N HIS A 186 12.69 -18.34 -20.00
CA HIS A 186 13.24 -17.51 -21.07
C HIS A 186 14.75 -17.62 -21.09
N ASP A 187 15.34 -18.05 -22.21
CA ASP A 187 16.76 -18.39 -22.34
C ASP A 187 17.71 -17.38 -21.67
N VAL A 188 17.62 -16.09 -22.01
CA VAL A 188 18.52 -15.07 -21.45
C VAL A 188 18.27 -14.85 -19.96
N CYS A 189 17.02 -14.93 -19.51
CA CYS A 189 16.68 -14.72 -18.11
C CYS A 189 17.11 -15.93 -17.27
N GLY A 190 16.90 -17.14 -17.78
CA GLY A 190 17.39 -18.38 -17.20
C GLY A 190 18.90 -18.35 -16.99
N ARG A 191 19.69 -18.01 -18.02
CA ARG A 191 21.14 -17.82 -17.91
C ARG A 191 21.54 -16.83 -16.82
N LEU A 192 20.84 -15.69 -16.72
CA LEU A 192 21.17 -14.64 -15.74
C LEU A 192 20.77 -15.00 -14.30
N LEU A 193 19.73 -15.82 -14.13
CA LEU A 193 19.21 -16.25 -12.82
C LEU A 193 19.90 -17.52 -12.31
N THR A 194 20.57 -18.26 -13.19
CA THR A 194 21.25 -19.51 -12.85
C THR A 194 22.48 -19.23 -12.00
N PRO A 195 22.70 -20.00 -10.91
CA PRO A 195 23.90 -19.88 -10.09
C PRO A 195 25.17 -20.06 -10.93
N ILE A 196 26.25 -19.39 -10.55
CA ILE A 196 27.52 -19.43 -11.30
C ILE A 196 28.15 -20.82 -11.35
N GLU A 197 27.80 -21.68 -10.39
CA GLU A 197 28.27 -23.07 -10.31
C GLU A 197 27.56 -24.00 -11.31
N VAL A 198 26.52 -23.52 -11.97
CA VAL A 198 25.60 -24.30 -12.80
C VAL A 198 25.64 -23.74 -14.23
N ASP A 199 25.87 -24.60 -15.21
CA ASP A 199 25.84 -24.19 -16.62
C ASP A 199 24.41 -24.28 -17.16
N TRP A 200 23.82 -23.14 -17.50
CA TRP A 200 22.46 -23.09 -18.07
C TRP A 200 22.37 -23.79 -19.44
N ASP A 201 23.48 -23.86 -20.18
CA ASP A 201 23.49 -24.49 -21.50
C ASP A 201 23.61 -26.03 -21.42
N ASP A 202 23.73 -26.58 -20.21
CA ASP A 202 23.56 -28.00 -19.95
C ASP A 202 22.07 -28.38 -20.02
N LEU A 203 21.75 -29.31 -20.91
CA LEU A 203 20.38 -29.77 -21.15
C LEU A 203 19.74 -30.38 -19.91
N ASP A 204 20.51 -31.10 -19.09
CA ASP A 204 19.98 -31.73 -17.88
C ASP A 204 19.52 -30.68 -16.85
N ILE A 205 20.19 -29.52 -16.83
CA ILE A 205 19.85 -28.38 -15.98
C ILE A 205 18.67 -27.61 -16.57
N HIS A 206 18.67 -27.38 -17.88
CA HIS A 206 17.61 -26.67 -18.58
C HIS A 206 16.26 -27.42 -18.53
N GLU A 207 16.28 -28.75 -18.60
CA GLU A 207 15.06 -29.58 -18.51
C GLU A 207 14.53 -29.77 -17.09
N ALA A 208 15.37 -29.54 -16.06
CA ALA A 208 14.99 -29.70 -14.66
C ALA A 208 14.19 -28.51 -14.08
N VAL A 209 14.05 -27.43 -14.87
CA VAL A 209 13.53 -26.11 -14.46
C VAL A 209 12.22 -25.78 -15.16
#